data_AF-A0A3B8RT81-F1
#
_entry.id   AF-A0A3B8RT81-F1
#
_cell.length_a   1.000
_cell.length_b   1.000
_cell.length_c   1.000
_cell.angle_alpha   90.00
_cell.angle_beta   90.00
_cell.angle_gamma   90.00
#
_symmetry.space_group_name_H-M   'P 1'
#
loop_
_entity.id
_entity.type
_entity.pdbx_description
1 polymer ?
#
loop_
_entity_poly.entity_id
_entity_poly.type
_entity_poly.pdbx_seq_one_letter_code
_entity_poly.pdbx_strand_id
1 'polypeptide(L)'
;MQNSRRLIKMNDKNNFKYNMSFYYQSTIIYFVVFVIYLVIRGQFIEDSYTLVTKDPIIYFFGIIVLVSLLSLLFNLYKNKHVQIGDDGIHFIDRFKKRNFLFNEMDSIKISKFKSSRISNKAFRLIRIKLNNRRRPLIIRPYDYENQIELLNRFQEIKQRLESR
;
A
#
# COMPACT_ATOMS: atom_id res chain seq x y z
N MET A 1 -15.56 -28.41 29.46
CA MET A 1 -16.00 -27.36 28.52
C MET A 1 -14.76 -26.81 27.82
N GLN A 2 -14.73 -27.03 26.51
CA GLN A 2 -13.59 -26.87 25.61
C GLN A 2 -13.63 -25.45 25.04
N ASN A 3 -12.60 -24.64 25.25
CA ASN A 3 -12.39 -23.43 24.46
C ASN A 3 -10.90 -23.20 24.25
N SER A 4 -10.30 -24.12 23.48
CA SER A 4 -8.98 -23.93 22.90
C SER A 4 -9.03 -22.73 21.98
N ARG A 5 -8.43 -21.62 22.41
CA ARG A 5 -7.96 -20.56 21.54
C ARG A 5 -7.04 -21.21 20.50
N ARG A 6 -7.56 -21.53 19.32
CA ARG A 6 -6.73 -21.86 18.16
C ARG A 6 -5.91 -20.63 17.86
N LEU A 7 -4.66 -20.63 18.33
CA LEU A 7 -3.61 -19.78 17.83
C LEU A 7 -3.47 -20.12 16.34
N ILE A 8 -4.10 -19.32 15.48
CA ILE A 8 -3.91 -19.38 14.04
C ILE A 8 -2.42 -19.18 13.82
N LYS A 9 -1.73 -20.26 13.45
CA LYS A 9 -0.31 -20.24 13.13
C LYS A 9 -0.16 -19.36 11.90
N MET A 10 0.17 -18.09 12.10
CA MET A 10 0.33 -17.12 11.04
C MET A 10 1.50 -17.56 10.17
N ASN A 11 1.22 -18.11 9.01
CA ASN A 11 2.25 -18.33 8.01
C ASN A 11 2.52 -16.97 7.37
N ASP A 12 3.71 -16.41 7.54
CA ASP A 12 4.08 -15.08 7.00
C ASP A 12 3.83 -14.97 5.48
N LYS A 13 3.78 -16.10 4.77
CA LYS A 13 3.42 -16.22 3.35
C LYS A 13 2.03 -15.70 2.97
N ASN A 14 1.17 -15.41 3.92
CA ASN A 14 -0.18 -14.91 3.65
C ASN A 14 -0.40 -13.46 4.09
N ASN A 15 0.65 -12.75 4.49
CA ASN A 15 0.59 -11.35 4.88
C ASN A 15 1.17 -10.47 3.76
N PHE A 16 0.31 -9.65 3.17
CA PHE A 16 0.65 -8.76 2.07
C PHE A 16 0.62 -7.32 2.57
N LYS A 17 1.79 -6.76 2.85
CA LYS A 17 1.92 -5.36 3.28
C LYS A 17 1.67 -4.41 2.11
N TYR A 18 1.20 -3.21 2.41
CA TYR A 18 1.04 -2.18 1.40
C TYR A 18 2.41 -1.65 0.95
N ASN A 19 2.61 -1.53 -0.36
CA ASN A 19 3.87 -1.08 -0.94
C ASN A 19 4.05 0.44 -0.72
N MET A 20 5.05 0.82 0.08
CA MET A 20 5.34 2.22 0.41
C MET A 20 6.48 2.83 -0.42
N SER A 21 7.00 2.11 -1.42
CA SER A 21 8.16 2.52 -2.23
C SER A 21 8.00 3.92 -2.84
N PHE A 22 6.78 4.26 -3.28
CA PHE A 22 6.48 5.58 -3.82
C PHE A 22 6.72 6.70 -2.79
N TYR A 23 6.23 6.53 -1.55
CA TYR A 23 6.43 7.52 -0.49
C TYR A 23 7.90 7.69 -0.13
N TYR A 24 8.66 6.59 -0.08
CA TYR A 24 10.10 6.64 0.16
C TYR A 24 10.82 7.40 -0.96
N GLN A 25 10.58 7.03 -2.22
CA GLN A 25 11.20 7.66 -3.38
C GLN A 25 10.89 9.15 -3.44
N SER A 26 9.63 9.55 -3.29
CA SER A 26 9.23 10.96 -3.28
C SER A 26 9.90 11.74 -2.14
N THR A 27 9.92 11.19 -0.92
CA THR A 27 10.55 11.85 0.24
C THR A 27 12.05 12.05 0.00
N ILE A 28 12.74 11.03 -0.52
CA ILE A 28 14.17 11.12 -0.86
C ILE A 28 14.41 12.18 -1.92
N ILE A 29 13.64 12.17 -3.02
CA ILE A 29 13.80 13.15 -4.11
C ILE A 29 13.59 14.56 -3.60
N TYR A 30 12.52 14.83 -2.85
CA TYR A 30 12.24 16.16 -2.32
C TYR A 30 13.32 16.61 -1.33
N PHE A 31 13.80 15.70 -0.49
CA PHE A 31 14.88 15.99 0.45
C PHE A 31 16.19 16.31 -0.27
N VAL A 32 16.57 15.52 -1.28
CA VAL A 32 17.79 15.76 -2.08
C VAL A 32 17.72 17.11 -2.80
N VAL A 33 16.60 17.40 -3.47
CA VAL A 33 16.40 18.70 -4.15
C VAL A 33 16.50 19.86 -3.15
N PHE A 34 15.92 19.72 -1.96
CA PHE A 34 16.00 20.74 -0.92
C PHE A 34 17.44 20.95 -0.41
N VAL A 35 18.18 19.87 -0.15
CA VAL A 35 19.59 19.95 0.27
C VAL A 35 20.45 20.61 -0.80
N ILE A 36 20.30 20.22 -2.07
CA ILE A 36 21.02 20.83 -3.19
C ILE A 36 20.74 22.34 -3.24
N TYR A 37 19.46 22.73 -3.11
CA TYR A 37 19.07 24.14 -3.09
C TYR A 37 19.74 24.91 -1.94
N LEU A 38 19.73 24.35 -0.73
CA LEU A 38 20.38 24.96 0.44
C LEU A 38 21.89 25.15 0.24
N VAL A 39 22.57 24.15 -0.32
CA VAL A 39 24.01 24.22 -0.61
C VAL A 39 24.31 25.30 -1.65
N ILE A 40 23.55 25.34 -2.74
CA ILE A 40 23.73 26.35 -3.80
C ILE A 40 23.50 27.76 -3.22
N ARG A 41 22.40 27.95 -2.47
CA ARG A 41 22.08 29.26 -1.89
C ARG A 41 23.11 29.69 -0.85
N GLY A 42 23.51 28.78 0.03
CA GLY A 42 24.43 29.05 1.13
C GLY A 42 25.89 29.23 0.73
N GLN A 43 26.34 28.66 -0.40
CA GLN A 43 27.72 28.79 -0.87
C GLN A 43 27.93 29.88 -1.94
N PHE A 44 26.93 30.17 -2.77
CA PHE A 44 27.16 30.96 -4.00
C PHE A 44 26.47 32.33 -4.04
N ILE A 45 25.52 32.63 -3.16
CA ILE A 45 24.65 33.81 -3.31
C ILE A 45 24.71 34.74 -2.09
N GLU A 46 24.86 34.22 -0.89
CA GLU A 46 24.80 35.02 0.34
C GLU A 46 25.98 34.71 1.26
N ASP A 47 26.94 35.65 1.38
CA ASP A 47 28.10 35.56 2.29
C ASP A 47 27.73 35.53 3.79
N SER A 48 26.43 35.53 4.11
CA SER A 48 25.92 35.47 5.49
C SER A 48 24.69 34.56 5.60
N TYR A 49 24.78 33.54 6.45
CA TYR A 49 23.69 32.58 6.75
C TYR A 49 22.39 33.25 7.24
N THR A 50 22.47 34.48 7.74
CA THR A 50 21.31 35.24 8.21
C THR A 50 20.35 35.64 7.09
N LEU A 51 20.82 35.76 5.85
CA LEU A 51 19.98 36.14 4.72
C LEU A 51 19.20 34.93 4.14
N VAL A 52 19.73 33.73 4.29
CA VAL A 52 19.14 32.47 3.79
C VAL A 52 17.74 32.27 4.37
N THR A 53 17.54 32.61 5.65
CA THR A 53 16.22 32.54 6.30
C THR A 53 15.17 33.51 5.72
N LYS A 54 15.54 34.49 4.90
CA LYS A 54 14.56 35.40 4.27
C LYS A 54 14.11 34.93 2.90
N ASP A 55 14.67 33.86 2.35
CA ASP A 55 14.29 33.37 1.03
C ASP A 55 12.94 32.60 1.10
N PRO A 56 11.87 33.11 0.46
CA PRO A 56 10.57 32.44 0.42
C PRO A 56 10.62 31.04 -0.21
N ILE A 57 11.59 30.78 -1.10
CA ILE A 57 11.75 29.50 -1.79
C ILE A 57 12.15 28.39 -0.81
N ILE A 58 12.96 28.71 0.21
CA ILE A 58 13.38 27.74 1.24
C ILE A 58 12.18 27.27 2.04
N TYR A 59 11.28 28.18 2.40
CA TYR A 59 10.05 27.82 3.11
C TYR A 59 9.14 26.95 2.25
N PHE A 60 9.06 27.22 0.94
CA PHE A 60 8.28 26.38 0.03
C PHE A 60 8.81 24.95 -0.05
N PHE A 61 10.12 24.77 -0.24
CA PHE A 61 10.73 23.44 -0.22
C PHE A 61 10.62 22.77 1.15
N GLY A 62 10.81 23.54 2.23
CA GLY A 62 10.65 23.06 3.60
C GLY A 62 9.26 22.48 3.85
N ILE A 63 8.21 23.16 3.39
CA ILE A 63 6.82 22.66 3.47
C ILE A 63 6.65 21.37 2.66
N ILE A 64 7.18 21.29 1.43
CA ILE A 64 7.08 20.09 0.60
C ILE A 64 7.74 18.90 1.29
N VAL A 65 8.97 19.07 1.79
CA VAL A 65 9.71 18.03 2.51
C VAL A 65 8.94 17.61 3.76
N LEU A 66 8.45 18.57 4.55
CA LEU A 66 7.69 18.30 5.77
C LEU A 66 6.41 17.52 5.48
N VAL A 67 5.63 17.90 4.46
CA VAL A 67 4.41 17.17 4.05
C VAL A 67 4.76 15.76 3.58
N SER A 68 5.85 15.59 2.84
CA SER A 68 6.28 14.26 2.38
C SER A 68 6.69 13.35 3.55
N LEU A 69 7.42 13.90 4.52
CA LEU A 69 7.85 13.19 5.71
C LEU A 69 6.65 12.81 6.59
N LEU A 70 5.73 13.73 6.84
CA LEU A 70 4.49 13.45 7.57
C LEU A 70 3.66 12.37 6.87
N SER A 71 3.56 12.43 5.54
CA SER A 71 2.84 11.42 4.75
C SER A 71 3.49 10.04 4.86
N LEU A 72 4.82 9.96 4.84
CA LEU A 72 5.57 8.73 5.02
C LEU A 72 5.37 8.17 6.44
N LEU A 73 5.55 9.00 7.46
CA LEU A 73 5.37 8.62 8.86
C LEU A 73 3.95 8.15 9.16
N PHE A 74 2.94 8.85 8.64
CA PHE A 74 1.55 8.45 8.80
C PHE A 74 1.26 7.09 8.15
N ASN A 75 1.81 6.83 6.96
CA ASN A 75 1.66 5.54 6.29
C ASN A 75 2.38 4.41 7.03
N LEU A 76 3.59 4.66 7.52
CA LEU A 76 4.34 3.74 8.38
C LEU A 76 3.55 3.41 9.65
N TYR A 77 2.99 4.43 10.30
CA TYR A 77 2.20 4.28 11.52
C TYR A 77 0.96 3.41 11.30
N LYS A 78 0.27 3.56 10.16
CA LYS A 78 -0.93 2.78 9.82
C LYS A 78 -0.65 1.29 9.59
N ASN A 79 0.54 0.95 9.09
CA ASN A 79 0.98 -0.43 8.85
C ASN A 79 -0.10 -1.29 8.15
N LYS A 80 -0.70 -0.73 7.10
CA LYS A 80 -1.82 -1.35 6.38
C LYS A 80 -1.35 -2.62 5.66
N HIS A 81 -2.06 -3.72 5.87
CA HIS A 81 -1.78 -5.00 5.22
C HIS A 81 -3.06 -5.82 4.98
N VAL A 82 -2.97 -6.74 4.03
CA VAL A 82 -4.01 -7.73 3.73
C VAL A 82 -3.49 -9.09 4.16
N GLN A 83 -4.26 -9.77 4.99
CA GLN A 83 -3.97 -11.14 5.41
C GLN A 83 -5.00 -12.09 4.81
N ILE A 84 -4.54 -13.17 4.20
CA ILE A 84 -5.39 -14.24 3.67
C ILE A 84 -5.35 -15.41 4.67
N GLY A 85 -6.44 -15.59 5.41
CA GLY A 85 -6.62 -16.69 6.36
C GLY A 85 -7.23 -17.93 5.69
N ASP A 86 -7.43 -18.98 6.48
CA ASP A 86 -8.10 -20.21 6.04
C ASP A 86 -9.63 -20.03 5.92
N ASP A 87 -10.18 -19.10 6.70
CA ASP A 87 -11.61 -18.79 6.81
C ASP A 87 -12.05 -17.57 5.99
N GLY A 88 -11.11 -16.67 5.67
CA GLY A 88 -11.43 -15.47 4.92
C GLY A 88 -10.26 -14.53 4.62
N ILE A 89 -10.61 -13.30 4.24
CA ILE A 89 -9.68 -12.21 3.94
C ILE A 89 -9.83 -11.13 4.99
N HIS A 90 -8.71 -10.72 5.56
CA HIS A 90 -8.63 -9.70 6.60
C HIS A 90 -7.89 -8.48 6.06
N PHE A 91 -8.58 -7.34 6.00
CA PHE A 91 -7.95 -6.05 5.76
C PHE A 91 -7.64 -5.41 7.11
N ILE A 92 -6.35 -5.26 7.39
CA ILE A 92 -5.88 -4.81 8.69
C ILE A 92 -5.18 -3.46 8.51
N ASP A 93 -5.58 -2.51 9.34
CA ASP A 93 -4.95 -1.22 9.57
C ASP A 93 -4.79 -1.10 11.08
N ARG A 94 -3.83 -0.28 11.57
CA ARG A 94 -3.61 -0.07 13.00
C ARG A 94 -4.87 0.31 13.76
N PHE A 95 -5.76 1.06 13.12
CA PHE A 95 -7.01 1.53 13.72
C PHE A 95 -8.22 0.64 13.46
N LYS A 96 -8.21 -0.17 12.40
CA LYS A 96 -9.40 -0.89 11.96
C LYS A 96 -9.04 -2.23 11.33
N LYS A 97 -9.71 -3.28 11.79
CA LYS A 97 -9.70 -4.61 11.17
C LYS A 97 -11.04 -4.83 10.48
N ARG A 98 -11.02 -5.25 9.23
CA ARG A 98 -12.23 -5.64 8.47
C ARG A 98 -12.04 -7.07 7.98
N ASN A 99 -12.90 -7.96 8.45
CA ASN A 99 -12.86 -9.38 8.13
C ASN A 99 -13.96 -9.69 7.13
N PHE A 100 -13.65 -10.50 6.13
CA PHE A 100 -14.60 -10.99 5.13
C PHE A 100 -14.44 -12.49 4.98
N LEU A 101 -15.46 -13.24 5.39
CA LEU A 101 -15.44 -14.71 5.35
C LEU A 101 -15.66 -15.20 3.92
N PHE A 102 -15.07 -16.34 3.56
CA PHE A 102 -15.27 -16.93 2.23
C PHE A 102 -16.73 -17.29 1.95
N ASN A 103 -17.51 -17.64 2.97
CA ASN A 103 -18.94 -17.94 2.83
C ASN A 103 -19.79 -16.71 2.46
N GLU A 104 -19.29 -15.49 2.70
CA GLU A 104 -19.97 -14.25 2.32
C GLU A 104 -19.62 -13.79 0.90
N MET A 105 -18.66 -14.45 0.25
CA MET A 105 -18.18 -14.11 -1.09
C MET A 105 -19.01 -14.80 -2.16
N ASP A 106 -19.68 -13.99 -2.98
CA ASP A 106 -20.49 -14.43 -4.12
C ASP A 106 -19.57 -14.83 -5.29
N SER A 107 -18.65 -13.93 -5.66
CA SER A 107 -17.75 -14.15 -6.78
C SER A 107 -16.49 -13.30 -6.71
N ILE A 108 -15.40 -13.83 -7.27
CA ILE A 108 -14.14 -13.12 -7.46
C ILE A 108 -13.87 -12.95 -8.95
N LYS A 109 -13.84 -11.71 -9.42
CA LYS A 109 -13.50 -11.36 -10.79
C LYS A 109 -12.12 -10.71 -10.83
N ILE A 110 -11.18 -11.37 -11.52
CA ILE A 110 -9.87 -10.82 -11.80
C ILE A 110 -9.89 -10.27 -13.22
N SER A 111 -9.58 -8.97 -13.39
CA SER A 111 -9.61 -8.33 -14.71
C SER A 111 -8.61 -8.98 -15.67
N LYS A 112 -9.05 -9.30 -16.89
CA LYS A 112 -8.17 -9.73 -17.97
C LYS A 112 -7.46 -8.50 -18.56
N PHE A 113 -6.16 -8.60 -18.82
CA PHE A 113 -5.41 -7.57 -19.54
C PHE A 113 -5.45 -7.91 -21.04
N LYS A 114 -5.84 -6.94 -21.89
CA LYS A 114 -6.08 -7.16 -23.33
C LYS A 114 -4.82 -7.05 -24.21
N SER A 115 -3.70 -6.54 -23.70
CA SER A 115 -2.50 -6.30 -24.50
C SER A 115 -1.40 -7.33 -24.22
N SER A 116 -0.98 -8.03 -25.28
CA SER A 116 0.06 -9.06 -25.27
C SER A 116 1.49 -8.52 -25.14
N ARG A 117 1.72 -7.20 -25.32
CA ARG A 117 3.07 -6.61 -25.38
C ARG A 117 3.65 -6.19 -24.04
N ILE A 118 2.84 -5.94 -23.03
CA ILE A 118 3.31 -5.53 -21.70
C ILE A 118 2.53 -6.34 -20.66
N SER A 119 3.03 -7.53 -20.36
CA SER A 119 2.42 -8.48 -19.43
C SER A 119 2.62 -8.09 -17.98
N ASN A 120 2.36 -6.83 -17.60
CA ASN A 120 2.40 -6.42 -16.20
C ASN A 120 1.18 -6.98 -15.46
N LYS A 121 1.28 -8.24 -15.05
CA LYS A 121 0.31 -8.97 -14.20
C LYS A 121 -0.08 -8.16 -12.95
N ALA A 122 0.78 -7.25 -12.51
CA ALA A 122 0.61 -6.34 -11.39
C ALA A 122 -0.59 -5.38 -11.50
N PHE A 123 -0.94 -4.90 -12.71
CA PHE A 123 -2.03 -3.91 -12.88
C PHE A 123 -3.42 -4.54 -12.97
N ARG A 124 -3.56 -5.83 -12.64
CA ARG A 124 -4.86 -6.50 -12.62
C ARG A 124 -5.69 -5.99 -11.44
N LEU A 125 -6.99 -5.84 -11.64
CA LEU A 125 -7.95 -5.53 -10.59
C LEU A 125 -8.63 -6.81 -10.10
N ILE A 126 -8.66 -7.01 -8.80
CA ILE A 126 -9.40 -8.09 -8.14
C ILE A 126 -10.67 -7.48 -7.57
N ARG A 127 -11.83 -7.91 -8.08
CA ARG A 127 -13.14 -7.49 -7.59
C ARG A 127 -13.81 -8.65 -6.88
N ILE A 128 -14.15 -8.46 -5.62
CA ILE A 128 -14.84 -9.45 -4.78
C ILE A 128 -16.24 -8.94 -4.54
N LYS A 129 -17.25 -9.67 -5.02
CA LYS A 129 -18.65 -9.40 -4.74
C LYS A 129 -19.03 -10.15 -3.46
N LEU A 130 -19.68 -9.46 -2.54
CA LEU A 130 -20.15 -10.02 -1.28
C LEU A 130 -21.68 -10.05 -1.29
N ASN A 131 -22.28 -11.08 -0.69
CA ASN A 131 -23.73 -11.27 -0.66
C ASN A 131 -24.45 -10.09 0.02
N ASN A 132 -23.86 -9.55 1.09
CA ASN A 132 -24.48 -8.54 1.93
C ASN A 132 -24.07 -7.08 1.59
N ARG A 133 -23.50 -6.83 0.40
CA ARG A 133 -23.07 -5.47 -0.01
C ARG A 133 -23.33 -5.17 -1.48
N ARG A 134 -23.89 -3.98 -1.74
CA ARG A 134 -24.09 -3.47 -3.11
C ARG A 134 -22.78 -3.17 -3.85
N ARG A 135 -21.75 -2.67 -3.14
CA ARG A 135 -20.45 -2.30 -3.74
C ARG A 135 -19.44 -3.44 -3.55
N PRO A 136 -18.77 -3.92 -4.62
CA PRO A 136 -17.75 -4.93 -4.51
C PRO A 136 -16.50 -4.37 -3.82
N LEU A 137 -15.75 -5.24 -3.14
CA LEU A 137 -14.41 -4.92 -2.67
C LEU A 137 -13.46 -4.95 -3.86
N ILE A 138 -12.64 -3.92 -4.00
CA ILE A 138 -11.65 -3.82 -5.07
C ILE A 138 -10.26 -3.84 -4.43
N ILE A 139 -9.44 -4.78 -4.88
CA ILE A 139 -8.04 -4.90 -4.49
C ILE A 139 -7.19 -4.70 -5.74
N ARG A 140 -6.19 -3.83 -5.62
CA ARG A 140 -5.17 -3.57 -6.63
C ARG A 140 -3.89 -4.25 -6.14
N PRO A 141 -3.46 -5.39 -6.69
CA PRO A 141 -2.26 -6.10 -6.24
C PRO A 141 -1.00 -5.25 -6.33
N TYR A 142 -0.91 -4.34 -7.31
CA TYR A 142 0.18 -3.38 -7.44
C TYR A 142 0.43 -2.53 -6.18
N ASP A 143 -0.61 -2.26 -5.40
CA ASP A 143 -0.51 -1.46 -4.18
C ASP A 143 0.11 -2.26 -3.01
N TYR A 144 0.41 -3.55 -3.20
CA TYR A 144 0.94 -4.44 -2.16
C TYR A 144 2.31 -4.99 -2.52
N GLU A 145 3.09 -5.27 -1.48
CA GLU A 145 4.28 -6.10 -1.56
C GLU A 145 3.91 -7.51 -2.03
N ASN A 146 4.84 -8.18 -2.72
CA ASN A 146 4.62 -9.52 -3.29
C ASN A 146 3.36 -9.61 -4.18
N GLN A 147 3.11 -8.56 -4.98
CA GLN A 147 1.95 -8.41 -5.86
C GLN A 147 1.59 -9.65 -6.72
N ILE A 148 2.60 -10.41 -7.17
CA ILE A 148 2.41 -11.61 -7.99
C ILE A 148 1.87 -12.76 -7.13
N GLU A 149 2.42 -12.95 -5.94
CA GLU A 149 1.97 -13.96 -4.99
C GLU A 149 0.53 -13.67 -4.53
N LEU A 150 0.23 -12.39 -4.22
CA LEU A 150 -1.13 -11.96 -3.89
C LEU A 150 -2.12 -12.32 -5.01
N LEU A 151 -1.76 -12.00 -6.26
CA LEU A 151 -2.58 -12.33 -7.42
C LEU A 151 -2.80 -13.85 -7.55
N ASN A 152 -1.75 -14.65 -7.40
CA ASN A 152 -1.82 -16.11 -7.48
C ASN A 152 -2.74 -16.68 -6.39
N ARG A 153 -2.62 -16.19 -5.15
CA ARG A 153 -3.53 -16.59 -4.05
C ARG A 153 -4.99 -16.29 -4.37
N PHE A 154 -5.28 -15.13 -4.93
CA PHE A 154 -6.64 -14.79 -5.35
C PHE A 154 -7.12 -15.65 -6.53
N GLN A 155 -6.23 -16.12 -7.40
CA GLN A 155 -6.58 -17.09 -8.44
C GLN A 155 -6.93 -18.46 -7.82
N GLU A 156 -6.18 -18.94 -6.83
CA GLU A 156 -6.49 -20.17 -6.09
C GLU A 156 -7.86 -20.08 -5.40
N ILE A 157 -8.14 -18.97 -4.71
CA ILE A 157 -9.43 -18.75 -4.04
C ILE A 157 -10.57 -18.72 -5.06
N LYS A 158 -10.38 -18.05 -6.20
CA LYS A 158 -11.37 -18.01 -7.27
C LYS A 158 -11.72 -19.41 -7.77
N GLN A 159 -10.70 -20.25 -8.04
CA GLN A 159 -10.93 -21.63 -8.49
C GLN A 159 -11.71 -22.45 -7.46
N ARG A 160 -11.38 -22.31 -6.16
CA ARG A 160 -12.12 -22.99 -5.08
C ARG A 160 -13.59 -22.57 -4.98
N LEU A 161 -13.88 -21.29 -5.23
CA LEU A 161 -15.26 -20.78 -5.25
C LEU A 161 -16.04 -21.24 -6.48
N GLU A 162 -15.37 -21.35 -7.63
CA GLU A 162 -15.99 -21.83 -8.88
C GLU A 162 -16.16 -23.36 -8.92
N SER A 163 -15.46 -24.10 -8.06
CA SER A 163 -15.57 -25.57 -7.94
C SER A 163 -16.59 -26.04 -6.89
N ARG A 164 -17.24 -25.10 -6.18
CA ARG A 164 -18.35 -25.39 -5.25
C ARG A 164 -19.67 -25.42 -6.01
#